data_AF-A0A2S8BCZ3-F1
#
_entry.id   AF-A0A2S8BCZ3-F1
#
_cell.length_a   1.000
_cell.length_b   1.000
_cell.length_c   1.000
_cell.angle_alpha   90.00
_cell.angle_beta   90.00
_cell.angle_gamma   90.00
#
_symmetry.space_group_name_H-M   'P 1'
#
loop_
_entity.id
_entity.type
_entity.pdbx_description
1 polymer ?
#
loop_
_entity_poly.entity_id
_entity_poly.type
_entity_poly.pdbx_seq_one_letter_code
_entity_poly.pdbx_strand_id
1 'polypeptide(L)'
;MACAGRKFAGQQIGFVEEVRDYFDVDIAKGDPDRYRQAHTRLDAALGGTGPLADRMAAHRRADEIPPARLEACIHAFSSALRDRVRADYPLPDTETITYEVVTDKPWSGFNYYLGDYRSTVAVNADLKQLMSNLPRLVAHESYPGHHTEHCRKEAGLVHRHGHDEQTIFLVNTPQCLMAEGLADLALYAAIGPGWGGWAAEIYADLGLRFDGEKAEAVAEASAALATCARTRR
;
A
#
# COMPACT_ATOMS: atom_id res chain seq x y z
N MET A 1 -19.91 11.41 10.44
CA MET A 1 -19.75 12.51 11.43
C MET A 1 -20.43 12.24 12.79
N ALA A 2 -21.60 11.61 12.85
CA ALA A 2 -22.29 11.35 14.13
C ALA A 2 -21.47 10.52 15.14
N CYS A 3 -20.74 9.49 14.69
CA CYS A 3 -19.86 8.68 15.54
C CYS A 3 -18.75 9.51 16.21
N ALA A 4 -18.03 10.34 15.44
CA ALA A 4 -17.01 11.24 15.99
C ALA A 4 -17.60 12.20 17.03
N GLY A 5 -18.77 12.79 16.75
CA GLY A 5 -19.47 13.67 17.70
C GLY A 5 -19.82 12.95 19.01
N ARG A 6 -20.33 11.72 18.94
CA ARG A 6 -20.61 10.88 20.12
C ARG A 6 -19.33 10.61 20.94
N LYS A 7 -18.21 10.29 20.28
CA LYS A 7 -16.92 10.08 20.96
C LYS A 7 -16.43 11.35 21.65
N PHE A 8 -16.51 12.50 20.99
CA PHE A 8 -16.12 13.79 21.60
C PHE A 8 -17.04 14.20 22.76
N ALA A 9 -18.30 13.74 22.76
CA ALA A 9 -19.21 13.88 23.90
C ALA A 9 -18.95 12.86 25.03
N GLY A 10 -17.88 12.06 24.95
CA GLY A 10 -17.49 11.09 25.99
C GLY A 10 -18.20 9.74 25.92
N GLN A 11 -19.01 9.49 24.88
CA GLN A 11 -19.67 8.19 24.74
C GLN A 11 -18.66 7.10 24.39
N GLN A 12 -18.80 5.96 25.06
CA GLN A 12 -18.00 4.77 24.78
C GLN A 12 -18.63 4.02 23.60
N ILE A 13 -17.95 4.02 22.47
CA ILE A 13 -18.35 3.29 21.26
C ILE A 13 -17.40 2.11 21.09
N GLY A 14 -17.96 0.92 20.86
CA GLY A 14 -17.17 -0.28 20.63
C GLY A 14 -16.47 -0.24 19.26
N PHE A 15 -15.27 -0.83 19.15
CA PHE A 15 -14.48 -0.81 17.91
C PHE A 15 -15.24 -1.27 16.66
N VAL A 16 -16.04 -2.35 16.76
CA VAL A 16 -16.82 -2.85 15.61
C VAL A 16 -17.94 -1.88 15.20
N GLU A 17 -18.57 -1.21 16.18
CA GLU A 17 -19.56 -0.18 15.89
C GLU A 17 -18.89 1.04 15.25
N GLU A 18 -17.72 1.44 15.76
CA GLU A 18 -16.96 2.55 15.19
C GLU A 18 -16.55 2.30 13.73
N VAL A 19 -16.07 1.08 13.42
CA VAL A 19 -15.73 0.69 12.04
C VAL A 19 -16.96 0.75 11.13
N ARG A 20 -18.11 0.22 11.57
CA ARG A 20 -19.36 0.30 10.81
C ARG A 20 -19.75 1.74 10.56
N ASP A 21 -19.75 2.58 11.59
CA ASP A 21 -20.22 3.96 11.49
C ASP A 21 -19.33 4.85 10.62
N TYR A 22 -18.03 4.59 10.61
CA TYR A 22 -17.09 5.35 9.78
C TYR A 22 -16.96 4.82 8.37
N PHE A 23 -16.96 3.51 8.19
CA PHE A 23 -16.54 2.91 6.91
C PHE A 23 -17.65 2.12 6.21
N ASP A 24 -18.85 2.06 6.80
CA ASP A 24 -20.03 1.35 6.26
C ASP A 24 -19.76 -0.14 5.98
N VAL A 25 -18.92 -0.76 6.82
CA VAL A 25 -18.59 -2.19 6.75
C VAL A 25 -18.77 -2.89 8.08
N ASP A 26 -19.29 -4.12 8.00
CA ASP A 26 -19.46 -5.00 9.13
C ASP A 26 -18.28 -5.96 9.26
N ILE A 27 -17.57 -5.90 10.40
CA ILE A 27 -16.41 -6.74 10.69
C ILE A 27 -16.64 -7.66 11.89
N ALA A 28 -15.97 -8.80 11.88
CA ALA A 28 -15.86 -9.73 12.99
C ALA A 28 -14.43 -10.28 13.10
N LYS A 29 -14.12 -10.89 14.25
CA LYS A 29 -12.85 -11.59 14.44
C LYS A 29 -12.67 -12.65 13.34
N GLY A 30 -11.47 -12.73 12.77
CA GLY A 30 -11.16 -13.75 11.78
C GLY A 30 -11.09 -15.14 12.40
N ASP A 31 -11.09 -16.15 11.52
CA ASP A 31 -11.02 -17.56 11.88
C ASP A 31 -9.60 -17.94 12.32
N PRO A 32 -9.40 -18.41 13.57
CA PRO A 32 -8.09 -18.86 14.05
C PRO A 32 -7.45 -19.96 13.20
N ASP A 33 -8.23 -20.81 12.51
CA ASP A 33 -7.68 -21.83 11.61
C ASP A 33 -6.99 -21.22 10.39
N ARG A 34 -7.50 -20.10 9.87
CA ARG A 34 -6.83 -19.37 8.79
C ARG A 34 -5.49 -18.81 9.23
N TYR A 35 -5.40 -18.30 10.45
CA TYR A 35 -4.12 -17.82 11.00
C TYR A 35 -3.13 -18.97 11.19
N ARG A 36 -3.57 -20.14 11.68
CA ARG A 36 -2.73 -21.35 11.74
C ARG A 36 -2.22 -21.76 10.36
N GLN A 37 -3.09 -21.80 9.35
CA GLN A 37 -2.71 -22.13 7.98
C GLN A 37 -1.72 -21.12 7.40
N ALA A 38 -1.90 -19.83 7.69
CA ALA A 38 -0.97 -18.78 7.30
C ALA A 38 0.42 -18.99 7.92
N HIS A 39 0.49 -19.37 9.20
CA HIS A 39 1.76 -19.74 9.84
C HIS A 39 2.42 -20.95 9.18
N THR A 40 1.66 -22.00 8.84
CA THR A 40 2.20 -23.17 8.11
C THR A 40 2.74 -22.79 6.73
N ARG A 41 2.04 -21.91 5.99
CA ARG A 41 2.51 -21.42 4.69
C ARG A 41 3.77 -20.57 4.82
N LEU A 42 3.85 -19.70 5.82
CA LEU A 42 5.05 -18.92 6.12
C LEU A 42 6.23 -19.82 6.50
N ASP A 43 5.98 -20.85 7.30
CA ASP A 43 6.98 -21.83 7.71
C ASP A 43 7.64 -22.51 6.50
N ALA A 44 6.81 -22.98 5.56
CA ALA A 44 7.24 -23.61 4.32
C ALA A 44 7.98 -22.63 3.39
N ALA A 45 7.42 -21.42 3.19
CA ALA A 45 8.00 -20.41 2.31
C ALA A 45 9.37 -19.91 2.78
N LEU A 46 9.55 -19.76 4.10
CA LEU A 46 10.84 -19.36 4.66
C LEU A 46 11.86 -20.51 4.64
N GLY A 47 11.40 -21.74 4.89
CA GLY A 47 12.22 -22.95 4.99
C GLY A 47 13.21 -22.92 6.16
N GLY A 48 14.00 -23.97 6.32
CA GLY A 48 15.02 -24.07 7.38
C GLY A 48 14.47 -24.51 8.74
N THR A 49 15.33 -24.49 9.76
CA THR A 49 15.06 -25.03 11.10
C THR A 49 15.03 -23.93 12.16
N GLY A 50 14.32 -24.17 13.26
CA GLY A 50 14.22 -23.24 14.40
C GLY A 50 12.95 -22.37 14.37
N PRO A 51 12.77 -21.50 15.38
CA PRO A 51 11.55 -20.71 15.54
C PRO A 51 11.21 -19.86 14.30
N LEU A 52 9.94 -19.88 13.90
CA LEU A 52 9.47 -19.12 12.73
C LEU A 52 9.75 -17.61 12.84
N ALA A 53 9.58 -17.05 14.04
CA ALA A 53 9.83 -15.64 14.32
C ALA A 53 11.28 -15.23 14.02
N ASP A 54 12.26 -16.05 14.43
CA ASP A 54 13.68 -15.77 14.22
C ASP A 54 14.04 -15.82 12.74
N ARG A 55 13.49 -16.81 12.01
CA ARG A 55 13.66 -16.92 10.55
C ARG A 55 13.03 -15.75 9.80
N MET A 56 11.84 -15.31 10.22
CA MET A 56 11.19 -14.12 9.63
C MET A 56 12.01 -12.86 9.89
N ALA A 57 12.55 -12.68 11.10
CA ALA A 57 13.42 -11.55 11.42
C ALA A 57 14.72 -11.58 10.60
N ALA A 58 15.34 -12.77 10.43
CA ALA A 58 16.51 -12.94 9.57
C ALA A 58 16.21 -12.65 8.10
N HIS A 59 15.06 -13.12 7.59
CA HIS A 59 14.61 -12.84 6.24
C HIS A 59 14.42 -11.34 6.00
N ARG A 60 13.73 -10.63 6.91
CA ARG A 60 13.55 -9.17 6.81
C ARG A 60 14.89 -8.42 6.80
N ARG A 61 15.84 -8.80 7.66
CA ARG A 61 17.19 -8.19 7.67
C ARG A 61 17.94 -8.40 6.36
N ALA A 62 17.81 -9.58 5.76
CA ALA A 62 18.44 -9.88 4.47
C ALA A 62 17.76 -9.17 3.29
N ASP A 63 16.49 -8.77 3.47
CA ASP A 63 15.68 -8.08 2.47
C ASP A 63 15.80 -6.55 2.54
N GLU A 64 16.61 -6.01 3.46
CA GLU A 64 16.79 -4.56 3.61
C GLU A 64 17.44 -3.94 2.37
N ILE A 65 16.83 -2.85 1.88
CA ILE A 65 17.41 -2.03 0.81
C ILE A 65 18.54 -1.20 1.42
N PRO A 66 19.75 -1.22 0.82
CA PRO A 66 20.81 -0.31 1.23
C PRO A 66 20.34 1.15 1.10
N PRO A 67 20.48 2.02 2.12
CA PRO A 67 19.95 3.39 2.07
C PRO A 67 20.38 4.18 0.84
N ALA A 68 21.63 4.02 0.40
CA ALA A 68 22.20 4.66 -0.79
C ALA A 68 21.61 4.16 -2.13
N ARG A 69 20.75 3.14 -2.11
CA ARG A 69 20.05 2.60 -3.28
C ARG A 69 18.55 2.91 -3.26
N LEU A 70 18.00 3.36 -2.13
CA LEU A 70 16.56 3.54 -1.94
C LEU A 70 15.95 4.48 -3.00
N GLU A 71 16.52 5.67 -3.16
CA GLU A 71 16.04 6.68 -4.11
C GLU A 71 16.03 6.14 -5.56
N ALA A 72 17.13 5.50 -5.98
CA ALA A 72 17.22 4.90 -7.31
C ALA A 72 16.16 3.80 -7.51
N CYS A 73 15.90 2.99 -6.50
CA CYS A 73 14.84 1.97 -6.56
C CYS A 73 13.45 2.60 -6.67
N ILE A 74 13.16 3.66 -5.90
CA ILE A 74 11.87 4.38 -5.96
C ILE A 74 11.62 4.88 -7.37
N HIS A 75 12.59 5.55 -7.98
CA HIS A 75 12.47 6.07 -9.34
C HIS A 75 12.30 4.96 -10.38
N ALA A 76 13.05 3.86 -10.26
CA ALA A 76 12.94 2.74 -11.19
C ALA A 76 11.55 2.09 -11.15
N PHE A 77 11.02 1.80 -9.95
CA PHE A 77 9.67 1.25 -9.81
C PHE A 77 8.60 2.23 -10.26
N SER A 78 8.72 3.52 -9.91
CA SER A 78 7.77 4.54 -10.32
C SER A 78 7.68 4.64 -11.84
N SER A 79 8.83 4.71 -12.52
CA SER A 79 8.88 4.77 -13.98
C SER A 79 8.23 3.54 -14.62
N ALA A 80 8.60 2.34 -14.18
CA ALA A 80 8.06 1.10 -14.72
C ALA A 80 6.54 0.98 -14.50
N LEU A 81 6.05 1.38 -13.32
CA LEU A 81 4.61 1.40 -13.02
C LEU A 81 3.88 2.45 -13.86
N ARG A 82 4.45 3.64 -14.04
CA ARG A 82 3.85 4.70 -14.86
C ARG A 82 3.64 4.25 -16.29
N ASP A 83 4.64 3.63 -16.90
CA ASP A 83 4.56 3.13 -18.27
C ASP A 83 3.48 2.07 -18.43
N ARG A 84 3.38 1.16 -17.45
CA ARG A 84 2.34 0.12 -17.42
C ARG A 84 0.94 0.68 -17.21
N VAL A 85 0.79 1.60 -16.27
CA VAL A 85 -0.51 2.13 -15.82
C VAL A 85 -1.10 3.08 -16.86
N ARG A 86 -0.30 3.92 -17.51
CA ARG A 86 -0.80 4.87 -18.53
C ARG A 86 -1.48 4.19 -19.72
N ALA A 87 -1.13 2.94 -20.02
CA ALA A 87 -1.79 2.16 -21.07
C ALA A 87 -3.27 1.85 -20.74
N ASP A 88 -3.57 1.56 -19.47
CA ASP A 88 -4.89 1.12 -19.01
C ASP A 88 -5.70 2.25 -18.34
N TYR A 89 -4.99 3.20 -17.72
CA TYR A 89 -5.54 4.31 -16.96
C TYR A 89 -4.91 5.61 -17.47
N PRO A 90 -5.44 6.20 -18.56
CA PRO A 90 -4.90 7.44 -19.09
C PRO A 90 -5.01 8.56 -18.04
N LEU A 91 -3.91 9.27 -17.85
CA LEU A 91 -3.79 10.42 -16.96
C LEU A 91 -3.51 11.69 -17.78
N PRO A 92 -3.83 12.89 -17.26
CA PRO A 92 -3.47 14.14 -17.91
C PRO A 92 -1.97 14.23 -18.19
N ASP A 93 -1.58 14.77 -19.35
CA ASP A 93 -0.16 14.84 -19.76
C ASP A 93 0.71 15.65 -18.79
N THR A 94 0.09 16.57 -18.04
CA THR A 94 0.74 17.44 -17.05
C THR A 94 0.93 16.79 -15.69
N GLU A 95 0.44 15.55 -15.48
CA GLU A 95 0.62 14.88 -14.19
C GLU A 95 2.10 14.67 -13.88
N THR A 96 2.46 14.97 -12.63
CA THR A 96 3.84 14.85 -12.16
C THR A 96 3.91 14.43 -10.70
N ILE A 97 4.92 13.62 -10.38
CA ILE A 97 5.28 13.25 -9.02
C ILE A 97 6.72 13.69 -8.75
N THR A 98 6.91 14.40 -7.65
CA THR A 98 8.23 14.63 -7.04
C THR A 98 8.44 13.59 -5.95
N TYR A 99 9.57 12.88 -5.98
CA TYR A 99 9.95 11.94 -4.92
C TYR A 99 10.94 12.59 -3.96
N GLU A 100 10.72 12.37 -2.67
CA GLU A 100 11.60 12.85 -1.60
C GLU A 100 11.93 11.70 -0.65
N VAL A 101 13.22 11.52 -0.36
CA VAL A 101 13.65 10.64 0.73
C VAL A 101 13.79 11.50 1.99
N VAL A 102 12.97 11.20 2.99
CA VAL A 102 12.85 12.00 4.22
C VAL A 102 13.24 11.19 5.46
N THR A 103 13.49 11.89 6.56
CA THR A 103 13.76 11.33 7.90
C THR A 103 12.88 12.03 8.94
N ASP A 104 12.92 11.55 10.17
CA ASP A 104 12.15 12.00 11.33
C ASP A 104 10.64 11.98 11.08
N LYS A 105 10.13 10.88 10.52
CA LYS A 105 8.71 10.65 10.23
C LYS A 105 8.17 9.39 10.93
N PRO A 106 6.89 9.40 11.34
CA PRO A 106 6.25 8.24 11.97
C PRO A 106 5.66 7.22 10.98
N TRP A 107 5.80 7.46 9.67
CA TRP A 107 5.23 6.65 8.58
C TRP A 107 6.30 6.20 7.59
N SER A 108 5.99 5.22 6.72
CA SER A 108 6.93 4.66 5.73
C SER A 108 6.93 5.38 4.39
N GLY A 109 5.77 5.79 3.90
CA GLY A 109 5.58 6.62 2.72
C GLY A 109 4.35 7.50 2.90
N PHE A 110 4.28 8.58 2.14
CA PHE A 110 3.11 9.46 2.13
C PHE A 110 3.01 10.25 0.83
N ASN A 111 1.81 10.29 0.25
CA ASN A 111 1.47 11.15 -0.89
C ASN A 111 0.86 12.49 -0.41
N TYR A 112 1.50 13.58 -0.77
CA TYR A 112 0.93 14.93 -0.69
C TYR A 112 0.41 15.34 -2.07
N TYR A 113 -0.90 15.25 -2.27
CA TYR A 113 -1.53 15.78 -3.48
C TYR A 113 -1.63 17.30 -3.41
N LEU A 114 -1.02 17.98 -4.38
CA LEU A 114 -0.88 19.44 -4.43
C LEU A 114 -1.94 20.12 -5.30
N GLY A 115 -2.83 19.34 -5.92
CA GLY A 115 -3.73 19.81 -6.98
C GLY A 115 -3.01 19.92 -8.32
N ASP A 116 -3.77 20.26 -9.37
CA ASP A 116 -3.26 20.43 -10.74
C ASP A 116 -2.50 19.20 -11.25
N TYR A 117 -2.92 18.01 -10.81
CA TYR A 117 -2.29 16.72 -11.14
C TYR A 117 -0.86 16.56 -10.62
N ARG A 118 -0.51 17.21 -9.51
CA ARG A 118 0.84 17.18 -8.92
C ARG A 118 0.84 16.52 -7.56
N SER A 119 1.80 15.64 -7.32
CA SER A 119 2.06 15.07 -5.97
C SER A 119 3.51 15.23 -5.56
N THR A 120 3.73 15.29 -4.24
CA THR A 120 5.01 14.92 -3.63
C THR A 120 4.82 13.58 -2.92
N VAL A 121 5.61 12.56 -3.28
CA VAL A 121 5.67 11.28 -2.56
C VAL A 121 6.93 11.27 -1.72
N ALA A 122 6.75 11.32 -0.41
CA ALA A 122 7.84 11.26 0.54
C ALA A 122 7.99 9.83 1.06
N VAL A 123 9.21 9.30 1.09
CA VAL A 123 9.53 7.96 1.60
C VAL A 123 10.52 8.07 2.75
N ASN A 124 10.18 7.46 3.88
CA ASN A 124 10.98 7.56 5.10
C ASN A 124 12.15 6.58 5.08
N ALA A 125 13.37 7.11 5.19
CA ALA A 125 14.61 6.35 5.22
C ALA A 125 15.03 5.85 6.62
N ASP A 126 14.42 6.35 7.70
CA ASP A 126 14.74 5.89 9.06
C ASP A 126 14.23 4.46 9.30
N LEU A 127 13.15 4.10 8.61
CA LEU A 127 12.65 2.74 8.57
C LEU A 127 13.46 1.95 7.55
N LYS A 128 13.92 0.76 7.96
CA LYS A 128 14.58 -0.18 7.06
C LYS A 128 13.59 -0.65 6.00
N GLN A 129 13.64 -0.02 4.83
CA GLN A 129 12.81 -0.36 3.70
C GLN A 129 13.22 -1.74 3.18
N LEU A 130 12.22 -2.58 2.91
CA LEU A 130 12.42 -3.95 2.47
C LEU A 130 12.22 -4.05 0.96
N MET A 131 13.08 -4.80 0.26
CA MET A 131 12.99 -4.99 -1.19
C MET A 131 11.64 -5.60 -1.58
N SER A 132 11.09 -6.49 -0.76
CA SER A 132 9.77 -7.09 -0.93
C SER A 132 8.58 -6.15 -0.68
N ASN A 133 8.80 -5.02 0.01
CA ASN A 133 7.75 -4.05 0.30
C ASN A 133 7.78 -2.81 -0.61
N LEU A 134 8.96 -2.42 -1.10
CA LEU A 134 9.11 -1.20 -1.90
C LEU A 134 8.21 -1.16 -3.15
N PRO A 135 8.06 -2.23 -3.95
CA PRO A 135 7.19 -2.19 -5.13
C PRO A 135 5.73 -1.88 -4.75
N ARG A 136 5.26 -2.44 -3.63
CA ARG A 136 3.92 -2.18 -3.08
C ARG A 136 3.80 -0.74 -2.62
N LEU A 137 4.79 -0.25 -1.87
CA LEU A 137 4.81 1.13 -1.37
C LEU A 137 4.76 2.14 -2.52
N VAL A 138 5.61 1.98 -3.53
CA VAL A 138 5.65 2.89 -4.68
C VAL A 138 4.34 2.84 -5.46
N ALA A 139 3.77 1.65 -5.68
CA ALA A 139 2.48 1.51 -6.35
C ALA A 139 1.33 2.17 -5.56
N HIS A 140 1.30 1.97 -4.24
CA HIS A 140 0.31 2.52 -3.31
C HIS A 140 0.33 4.05 -3.33
N GLU A 141 1.50 4.67 -3.27
CA GLU A 141 1.61 6.14 -3.24
C GLU A 141 1.49 6.80 -4.62
N SER A 142 1.80 6.05 -5.70
CA SER A 142 1.99 6.63 -7.04
C SER A 142 1.04 6.03 -8.09
N TYR A 143 1.49 5.00 -8.80
CA TYR A 143 0.77 4.42 -9.94
C TYR A 143 0.50 2.93 -9.67
N PRO A 144 -0.77 2.46 -9.76
CA PRO A 144 -2.02 3.19 -9.96
C PRO A 144 -2.67 3.68 -8.64
N GLY A 145 -1.91 3.86 -7.56
CA GLY A 145 -2.44 4.23 -6.24
C GLY A 145 -2.84 5.71 -6.09
N HIS A 146 -2.52 6.33 -4.95
CA HIS A 146 -3.06 7.63 -4.53
C HIS A 146 -2.94 8.73 -5.59
N HIS A 147 -1.74 8.92 -6.17
CA HIS A 147 -1.57 9.95 -7.20
C HIS A 147 -2.50 9.74 -8.40
N THR A 148 -2.62 8.50 -8.88
CA THR A 148 -3.50 8.14 -9.99
C THR A 148 -4.96 8.37 -9.64
N GLU A 149 -5.38 7.98 -8.44
CA GLU A 149 -6.74 8.20 -7.94
C GLU A 149 -7.09 9.69 -7.90
N HIS A 150 -6.22 10.50 -7.30
CA HIS A 150 -6.41 11.95 -7.21
C HIS A 150 -6.50 12.60 -8.59
N CYS A 151 -5.59 12.26 -9.50
CA CYS A 151 -5.61 12.82 -10.85
C CYS A 151 -6.91 12.49 -11.60
N ARG A 152 -7.40 11.25 -11.47
CA ARG A 152 -8.65 10.83 -12.13
C ARG A 152 -9.88 11.47 -11.50
N LYS A 153 -9.92 11.62 -10.17
CA LYS A 153 -10.99 12.35 -9.47
C LYS A 153 -11.01 13.81 -9.87
N GLU A 154 -9.86 14.46 -9.92
CA GLU A 154 -9.77 15.87 -10.31
C GLU A 154 -10.19 16.06 -11.78
N ALA A 155 -9.67 15.28 -12.71
CA ALA A 155 -10.04 15.40 -14.13
C ALA A 155 -11.50 15.04 -14.41
N GLY A 156 -12.00 13.98 -13.77
CA GLY A 156 -13.34 13.45 -14.02
C GLY A 156 -14.42 14.14 -13.21
N LEU A 157 -14.27 14.19 -11.89
CA LEU A 157 -15.33 14.68 -11.01
C LEU A 157 -15.27 16.19 -10.83
N VAL A 158 -14.09 16.76 -10.58
CA VAL A 158 -13.95 18.21 -10.35
C VAL A 158 -14.09 18.97 -11.67
N HIS A 159 -13.16 18.80 -12.61
CA HIS A 159 -13.13 19.64 -13.82
C HIS A 159 -14.26 19.33 -14.82
N ARG A 160 -14.58 18.04 -15.03
CA ARG A 160 -15.62 17.65 -16.00
C ARG A 160 -17.04 17.69 -15.44
N HIS A 161 -17.24 17.34 -14.16
CA HIS A 161 -18.57 17.26 -13.57
C HIS A 161 -18.90 18.37 -12.56
N GLY A 162 -17.94 19.22 -12.19
CA GLY A 162 -18.16 20.35 -11.29
C GLY A 162 -18.38 19.94 -9.82
N HIS A 163 -17.89 18.76 -9.43
CA HIS A 163 -18.02 18.24 -8.07
C HIS A 163 -16.86 18.73 -7.19
N ASP A 164 -16.84 20.02 -6.86
CA ASP A 164 -15.76 20.66 -6.10
C ASP A 164 -15.54 20.01 -4.72
N GLU A 165 -16.55 19.37 -4.13
CA GLU A 165 -16.43 18.65 -2.87
C GLU A 165 -15.42 17.49 -2.94
N GLN A 166 -15.11 16.99 -4.13
CA GLN A 166 -14.10 15.94 -4.34
C GLN A 166 -12.66 16.45 -4.16
N THR A 167 -12.46 17.76 -4.00
CA THR A 167 -11.17 18.35 -3.59
C THR A 167 -10.90 18.16 -2.09
N ILE A 168 -11.90 17.73 -1.32
CA ILE A 168 -11.79 17.45 0.11
C ILE A 168 -11.67 15.94 0.32
N PHE A 169 -10.64 15.53 1.07
CA PHE A 169 -10.47 14.15 1.50
C PHE A 169 -10.92 13.97 2.95
N LEU A 170 -12.02 13.24 3.16
CA LEU A 170 -12.59 13.02 4.49
C LEU A 170 -12.05 11.73 5.11
N VAL A 171 -11.18 11.89 6.11
CA VAL A 171 -10.75 10.78 6.97
C VAL A 171 -11.91 10.25 7.82
N ASN A 172 -11.86 8.96 8.18
CA ASN A 172 -12.94 8.27 8.93
C ASN A 172 -14.31 8.31 8.23
N THR A 173 -14.29 8.12 6.90
CA THR A 173 -15.47 7.97 6.06
C THR A 173 -15.27 6.81 5.08
N PRO A 174 -16.33 6.31 4.40
CA PRO A 174 -16.17 5.29 3.37
C PRO A 174 -15.27 5.74 2.21
N GLN A 175 -15.12 7.06 1.97
CA GLN A 175 -14.20 7.60 0.97
C GLN A 175 -12.75 7.16 1.26
N CYS A 176 -12.34 7.24 2.53
CA CYS A 176 -11.00 6.81 2.96
C CYS A 176 -10.82 5.30 2.76
N LEU A 177 -11.80 4.48 3.16
CA LEU A 177 -11.73 3.03 2.95
C LEU A 177 -11.55 2.68 1.46
N MET A 178 -12.27 3.37 0.56
CA MET A 178 -12.15 3.14 -0.87
C MET A 178 -10.78 3.57 -1.41
N ALA A 179 -10.29 4.74 -1.02
CA ALA A 179 -8.99 5.26 -1.45
C ALA A 179 -7.83 4.34 -1.00
N GLU A 180 -7.77 4.02 0.29
CA GLU A 180 -6.76 3.12 0.87
C GLU A 180 -6.85 1.71 0.28
N GLY A 181 -8.06 1.18 0.11
CA GLY A 181 -8.26 -0.14 -0.48
C GLY A 181 -7.83 -0.22 -1.95
N LEU A 182 -8.01 0.86 -2.72
CA LEU A 182 -7.49 0.96 -4.09
C LEU A 182 -5.96 1.02 -4.10
N ALA A 183 -5.36 1.82 -3.22
CA ALA A 183 -3.92 1.95 -3.09
C ALA A 183 -3.25 0.65 -2.63
N ASP A 184 -3.83 -0.07 -1.67
CA ASP A 184 -3.36 -1.39 -1.20
C ASP A 184 -3.39 -2.46 -2.31
N LEU A 185 -4.34 -2.37 -3.23
CA LEU A 185 -4.46 -3.26 -4.39
C LEU A 185 -3.66 -2.78 -5.61
N ALA A 186 -3.00 -1.63 -5.55
CA ALA A 186 -2.40 -0.97 -6.71
C ALA A 186 -1.37 -1.84 -7.45
N LEU A 187 -0.46 -2.49 -6.71
CA LEU A 187 0.54 -3.39 -7.32
C LEU A 187 -0.12 -4.59 -7.99
N TYR A 188 -1.13 -5.18 -7.34
CA TYR A 188 -1.87 -6.32 -7.90
C TYR A 188 -2.70 -5.89 -9.14
N ALA A 189 -3.27 -4.68 -9.14
CA ALA A 189 -4.00 -4.17 -10.28
C ALA A 189 -3.10 -3.90 -11.51
N ALA A 190 -1.87 -3.41 -11.28
CA ALA A 190 -0.94 -3.11 -12.37
C ALA A 190 -0.22 -4.36 -12.91
N ILE A 191 0.26 -5.22 -12.01
CA ILE A 191 1.16 -6.33 -12.35
C ILE A 191 0.47 -7.69 -12.14
N GLY A 192 -0.31 -7.83 -11.08
CA GLY A 192 -0.98 -9.09 -10.73
C GLY A 192 -0.04 -10.11 -10.10
N PRO A 193 -0.37 -11.41 -10.18
CA PRO A 193 0.56 -12.48 -9.83
C PRO A 193 1.84 -12.39 -10.67
N GLY A 194 3.01 -12.67 -10.08
CA GLY A 194 4.30 -12.54 -10.76
C GLY A 194 4.99 -11.17 -10.57
N TRP A 195 4.45 -10.31 -9.69
CA TRP A 195 5.10 -9.06 -9.28
C TRP A 195 6.51 -9.28 -8.72
N GLY A 196 6.77 -10.42 -8.09
CA GLY A 196 8.09 -10.77 -7.58
C GLY A 196 9.14 -10.91 -8.68
N GLY A 197 8.79 -11.60 -9.77
CA GLY A 197 9.65 -11.74 -10.95
C GLY A 197 9.91 -10.39 -11.62
N TRP A 198 8.84 -9.62 -11.83
CA TRP A 198 8.94 -8.25 -12.36
C TRP A 198 9.83 -7.34 -11.49
N ALA A 199 9.69 -7.40 -10.17
CA ALA A 199 10.53 -6.63 -9.26
C ALA A 199 11.99 -7.11 -9.28
N ALA A 200 12.23 -8.41 -9.44
CA ALA A 200 13.58 -8.95 -9.53
C ALA A 200 14.33 -8.45 -10.78
N GLU A 201 13.64 -8.29 -11.91
CA GLU A 201 14.21 -7.70 -13.13
C GLU A 201 14.66 -6.24 -12.88
N ILE A 202 13.79 -5.42 -12.29
CA ILE A 202 14.10 -4.02 -11.97
C ILE A 202 15.26 -3.91 -10.98
N TYR A 203 15.28 -4.76 -9.95
CA TYR A 203 16.39 -4.78 -8.99
C TYR A 203 17.71 -5.22 -9.62
N ALA A 204 17.68 -6.17 -10.55
CA ALA A 204 18.88 -6.65 -11.23
C ALA A 204 19.57 -5.54 -12.04
N ASP A 205 18.81 -4.66 -12.69
CA ASP A 205 19.33 -3.47 -13.39
C ASP A 205 20.03 -2.49 -12.45
N LEU A 206 19.66 -2.50 -11.17
CA LEU A 206 20.29 -1.70 -10.10
C LEU A 206 21.42 -2.46 -9.38
N GLY A 207 21.76 -3.68 -9.83
CA GLY A 207 22.78 -4.53 -9.24
C GLY A 207 22.37 -5.14 -7.89
N LEU A 208 21.07 -5.20 -7.59
CA LEU A 208 20.52 -5.80 -6.37
C LEU A 208 19.99 -7.20 -6.66
N ARG A 209 20.22 -8.13 -5.73
CA ARG A 209 19.70 -9.49 -5.82
C ARG A 209 18.41 -9.59 -5.01
N PHE A 210 17.34 -9.98 -5.65
CA PHE A 210 16.03 -10.16 -5.04
C PHE A 210 15.44 -11.52 -5.40
N ASP A 211 14.93 -12.25 -4.41
CA ASP A 211 14.24 -13.53 -4.59
C ASP A 211 12.74 -13.28 -4.70
N GLY A 212 12.28 -13.00 -5.92
CA GLY A 212 10.91 -12.61 -6.20
C GLY A 212 9.88 -13.68 -5.84
N GLU A 213 10.14 -14.94 -6.20
CA GLU A 213 9.24 -16.07 -5.91
C GLU A 213 9.06 -16.25 -4.40
N LYS A 214 10.16 -16.21 -3.65
CA LYS A 214 10.10 -16.28 -2.18
C LYS A 214 9.35 -15.10 -1.59
N ALA A 215 9.59 -13.88 -2.10
CA ALA A 215 8.91 -12.68 -1.62
C ALA A 215 7.40 -12.74 -1.85
N GLU A 216 6.94 -13.26 -2.99
CA GLU A 216 5.52 -13.50 -3.25
C GLU A 216 4.92 -14.51 -2.27
N ALA A 217 5.57 -15.67 -2.11
CA ALA A 217 5.09 -16.71 -1.21
C ALA A 217 4.96 -16.21 0.25
N VAL A 218 5.94 -15.43 0.72
CA VAL A 218 5.92 -14.80 2.05
C VAL A 218 4.83 -13.73 2.14
N ALA A 219 4.66 -12.89 1.11
CA ALA A 219 3.64 -11.85 1.09
C ALA A 219 2.22 -12.42 1.12
N GLU A 220 1.94 -13.44 0.30
CA GLU A 220 0.65 -14.11 0.27
C GLU A 220 0.31 -14.78 1.60
N ALA A 221 1.28 -15.48 2.20
CA ALA A 221 1.09 -16.14 3.48
C ALA A 221 0.90 -15.10 4.60
N SER A 222 1.62 -13.98 4.55
CA SER A 222 1.46 -12.86 5.51
C SER A 222 0.12 -12.14 5.38
N ALA A 223 -0.39 -11.95 4.15
CA ALA A 223 -1.66 -11.27 3.92
C ALA A 223 -2.84 -11.96 4.62
N ALA A 224 -2.82 -13.29 4.72
CA ALA A 224 -3.83 -14.06 5.43
C ALA A 224 -3.90 -13.72 6.94
N LEU A 225 -2.79 -13.29 7.55
CA LEU A 225 -2.74 -12.87 8.95
C LEU A 225 -3.42 -11.53 9.21
N ALA A 226 -3.55 -10.67 8.18
CA ALA A 226 -4.21 -9.37 8.27
C ALA A 226 -5.74 -9.47 8.07
N THR A 227 -6.28 -10.66 7.81
CA THR A 227 -7.70 -10.81 7.48
C THR A 227 -8.60 -10.80 8.72
N CYS A 228 -9.71 -10.08 8.61
CA CYS A 228 -10.86 -10.19 9.50
C CYS A 228 -12.02 -10.88 8.77
N ALA A 229 -13.01 -11.38 9.51
CA ALA A 229 -14.22 -11.92 8.89
C ALA A 229 -15.17 -10.78 8.50
N ARG A 230 -15.70 -10.80 7.28
CA ARG A 230 -16.87 -9.99 6.92
C ARG A 230 -18.12 -10.74 7.32
N THR A 231 -18.98 -10.12 8.12
CA THR A 231 -20.32 -10.67 8.35
C THR A 231 -21.21 -10.29 7.18
N ARG A 232 -21.75 -11.27 6.46
CA ARG A 232 -22.79 -11.01 5.46
C ARG A 232 -24.06 -10.57 6.19
N ARG A 233 -24.75 -9.57 5.64
CA ARG A 233 -26.17 -9.34 5.94
C ARG A 233 -27.01 -10.38 5.23
#